data_AF-A0A975J9V4-F1
#
_entry.id   AF-A0A975J9V4-F1
#
_cell.length_a   1.000
_cell.length_b   1.000
_cell.length_c   1.000
_cell.angle_alpha   90.00
_cell.angle_beta   90.00
_cell.angle_gamma   90.00
#
_symmetry.space_group_name_H-M   'P 1'
#
loop_
_entity.id
_entity.type
_entity.pdbx_description
1 polymer ?
#
loop_
_entity_poly.entity_id
_entity_poly.type
_entity_poly.pdbx_seq_one_letter_code
_entity_poly.pdbx_strand_id
1 'polypeptide(L)'
;MNKRLIKKMLKKKEQFNGFVYADGNNGGDFIKIENMKNGTISLKSGSCCITSIDAIVPVEFLTAILSDKMLEHNGDINSIIDSFGWSKEYKDNLKSKVQTF
;
A
#
# COMPACT_ATOMS: atom_id res chain seq x y z
N MET A 1 19.16 -28.85 -15.80
CA MET A 1 18.06 -27.93 -15.43
C MET A 1 17.25 -27.56 -16.68
N ASN A 2 15.95 -27.87 -16.74
CA ASN A 2 15.17 -27.82 -17.98
C ASN A 2 14.77 -26.38 -18.34
N LYS A 3 15.37 -25.81 -19.40
CA LYS A 3 15.13 -24.43 -19.88
C LYS A 3 13.64 -24.12 -20.13
N ARG A 4 12.82 -25.13 -20.47
CA ARG A 4 11.39 -24.98 -20.72
C ARG A 4 10.59 -24.74 -19.43
N LEU A 5 11.04 -25.33 -18.31
CA LEU A 5 10.47 -25.15 -16.98
C LEU A 5 10.81 -23.76 -16.42
N ILE A 6 12.05 -23.31 -16.57
CA ILE A 6 12.49 -21.96 -16.19
C ILE A 6 11.70 -20.89 -16.95
N LYS A 7 11.48 -21.08 -18.26
CA LYS A 7 10.67 -20.16 -19.09
C LYS A 7 9.19 -20.15 -18.67
N LYS A 8 8.66 -21.27 -18.17
CA LYS A 8 7.30 -21.37 -17.61
C LYS A 8 7.18 -20.68 -16.25
N MET A 9 8.19 -20.84 -15.39
CA MET A 9 8.25 -20.17 -14.08
C MET A 9 8.44 -18.65 -14.23
N LEU A 10 9.28 -18.20 -15.17
CA LEU A 10 9.43 -16.77 -15.51
C LEU A 10 8.18 -16.16 -16.16
N LYS A 11 7.39 -16.96 -16.91
CA LYS A 11 6.11 -16.54 -17.48
C LYS A 11 4.99 -16.48 -16.46
N LYS A 12 5.11 -17.18 -15.34
CA LYS A 12 4.18 -17.13 -14.21
C LYS A 12 4.63 -16.07 -13.20
N LYS A 13 5.04 -14.89 -13.69
CA LYS A 13 4.99 -13.70 -12.86
C LYS A 13 3.50 -13.42 -12.69
N GLU A 14 3.00 -13.64 -11.48
CA GLU A 14 1.68 -13.14 -11.05
C GLU A 14 1.72 -11.62 -11.10
N GLN A 15 1.68 -11.06 -12.31
CA GLN A 15 1.43 -9.65 -12.51
C GLN A 15 0.00 -9.44 -12.06
N PHE A 16 -0.15 -8.75 -10.94
CA PHE A 16 -1.42 -8.18 -10.53
C PHE A 16 -1.85 -7.19 -11.63
N ASN A 17 -2.65 -7.68 -12.58
CA ASN A 17 -3.37 -6.88 -13.58
C ASN A 17 -4.71 -6.43 -12.97
N GLY A 18 -4.65 -5.98 -11.72
CA GLY A 18 -5.81 -5.71 -10.90
C GLY A 18 -5.90 -4.26 -10.50
N PHE A 19 -7.06 -3.95 -9.96
CA PHE A 19 -7.42 -2.71 -9.33
C PHE A 19 -7.53 -3.00 -7.83
N VAL A 20 -6.84 -2.22 -6.99
CA VAL A 20 -7.05 -2.22 -5.54
C VAL A 20 -7.88 -0.99 -5.21
N TYR A 21 -8.98 -1.21 -4.51
CA TYR A 21 -9.71 -0.16 -3.81
C TYR A 21 -9.93 -0.60 -2.38
N ALA A 22 -9.50 0.22 -1.45
CA ALA A 22 -9.76 0.05 -0.04
C ALA A 22 -10.27 1.37 0.52
N ASP A 23 -11.31 1.27 1.35
CA ASP A 23 -11.84 2.38 2.12
C ASP A 23 -11.70 2.13 3.62
N GLY A 24 -11.69 3.22 4.36
CA GLY A 24 -11.59 3.26 5.81
C GLY A 24 -12.38 4.43 6.36
N ASN A 25 -12.62 4.44 7.67
CA ASN A 25 -13.30 5.55 8.34
C ASN A 25 -14.68 5.88 7.72
N ASN A 26 -15.50 4.85 7.49
CA ASN A 26 -16.83 4.96 6.85
C ASN A 26 -16.81 5.64 5.47
N GLY A 27 -15.78 5.38 4.66
CA GLY A 27 -15.61 5.99 3.35
C GLY A 27 -14.92 7.36 3.38
N GLY A 28 -14.49 7.82 4.56
CA GLY A 28 -13.69 9.03 4.71
C GLY A 28 -12.28 8.85 4.15
N ASP A 29 -11.63 7.71 4.40
CA ASP A 29 -10.29 7.43 3.89
C ASP A 29 -10.38 6.44 2.73
N PHE A 30 -9.61 6.67 1.66
CA PHE A 30 -9.55 5.72 0.56
C PHE A 30 -8.17 5.67 -0.09
N ILE A 31 -7.87 4.51 -0.68
CA ILE A 31 -6.77 4.32 -1.60
C ILE A 31 -7.24 3.50 -2.80
N LYS A 32 -6.94 4.01 -4.00
CA LYS A 32 -7.16 3.37 -5.29
C LYS A 32 -5.83 3.21 -6.00
N ILE A 33 -5.50 1.99 -6.41
CA ILE A 33 -4.30 1.66 -7.17
C ILE A 33 -4.71 0.86 -8.40
N GLU A 34 -4.39 1.35 -9.58
CA GLU A 34 -4.67 0.68 -10.85
C GLU A 34 -3.38 0.50 -11.64
N ASN A 35 -3.08 -0.73 -12.07
CA ASN A 35 -1.87 -1.02 -12.83
C ASN A 35 -1.95 -0.45 -14.25
N MET A 36 -1.07 0.49 -14.58
CA MET A 36 -1.01 1.16 -15.90
C MET A 36 -0.03 0.49 -16.87
N LYS A 37 0.53 -0.67 -16.51
CA LYS A 37 1.63 -1.39 -17.18
C LYS A 37 2.96 -0.64 -17.08
N ASN A 38 4.04 -1.27 -17.58
CA ASN A 38 5.39 -0.70 -17.62
C ASN A 38 5.93 -0.20 -16.27
N GLY A 39 5.55 -0.86 -15.16
CA GLY A 39 6.03 -0.49 -13.82
C GLY A 39 5.39 0.77 -13.25
N THR A 40 4.25 1.22 -13.79
CA THR A 40 3.52 2.40 -13.29
C THR A 40 2.14 2.05 -12.76
N ILE A 41 1.66 2.87 -11.82
CA ILE A 41 0.34 2.78 -11.21
C ILE A 41 -0.37 4.12 -11.30
N SER A 42 -1.68 4.10 -11.53
CA SER A 42 -2.56 5.23 -11.25
C SER A 42 -2.94 5.15 -9.78
N LEU A 43 -2.41 6.09 -8.99
CA LEU A 43 -2.61 6.18 -7.54
C LEU A 43 -3.57 7.32 -7.24
N LYS A 44 -4.69 7.00 -6.59
CA LYS A 44 -5.54 7.99 -5.93
C LYS A 44 -5.62 7.70 -4.44
N SER A 45 -5.39 8.70 -3.60
CA SER A 45 -5.56 8.56 -2.16
C SER A 45 -6.03 9.87 -1.53
N GLY A 46 -6.89 9.75 -0.52
CA GLY A 46 -7.47 10.89 0.17
C GLY A 46 -8.05 10.52 1.53
N SER A 47 -8.36 11.57 2.29
CA SER A 47 -9.03 11.52 3.59
C SER A 47 -10.10 12.62 3.61
N CYS A 48 -11.27 12.27 4.15
CA CYS A 48 -12.53 13.03 4.28
C CYS A 48 -12.55 14.38 3.53
N CYS A 49 -13.17 14.40 2.35
CA CYS A 49 -13.37 15.56 1.48
C CYS A 49 -12.14 16.10 0.72
N ILE A 50 -10.93 15.57 0.93
CA ILE A 50 -9.72 16.01 0.23
C ILE A 50 -9.02 14.83 -0.42
N THR A 51 -8.92 14.85 -1.76
CA THR A 51 -7.99 13.98 -2.48
C THR A 51 -6.60 14.58 -2.35
N SER A 52 -5.68 13.83 -1.73
CA SER A 52 -4.31 14.28 -1.49
C SER A 52 -3.38 13.91 -2.66
N ILE A 53 -3.69 12.81 -3.36
CA ILE A 53 -2.94 12.35 -4.53
C ILE A 53 -3.93 11.86 -5.58
N ASP A 54 -3.76 12.31 -6.82
CA ASP A 54 -4.38 11.76 -8.05
C ASP A 54 -3.35 11.86 -9.18
N ALA A 55 -2.53 10.81 -9.34
CA ALA A 55 -1.39 10.84 -10.26
C ALA A 55 -0.98 9.45 -10.75
N ILE A 56 -0.29 9.41 -11.89
CA ILE A 56 0.43 8.22 -12.37
C ILE A 56 1.86 8.28 -11.84
N VAL A 57 2.28 7.24 -11.10
CA VAL A 57 3.60 7.15 -10.47
C VAL A 57 4.25 5.79 -10.75
N PRO A 58 5.59 5.68 -10.71
CA PRO A 58 6.26 4.37 -10.74
C PRO A 58 5.92 3.58 -9.46
N VAL A 59 5.92 2.24 -9.53
CA VAL A 59 5.66 1.36 -8.37
C VAL A 59 6.65 1.65 -7.23
N GLU A 60 7.89 1.95 -7.59
CA GLU A 60 8.99 2.26 -6.68
C GLU A 60 8.68 3.48 -5.79
N PHE A 61 7.84 4.42 -6.24
CA PHE A 61 7.43 5.57 -5.42
C PHE A 61 6.70 5.12 -4.15
N LEU A 62 5.68 4.27 -4.30
CA LEU A 62 4.91 3.78 -3.16
C LEU A 62 5.74 2.80 -2.32
N THR A 63 6.54 1.95 -2.96
CA THR A 63 7.45 1.04 -2.25
C THR A 63 8.46 1.81 -1.39
N ALA A 64 9.07 2.88 -1.92
CA ALA A 64 10.03 3.69 -1.18
C ALA A 64 9.39 4.34 0.05
N ILE A 65 8.20 4.92 -0.08
CA ILE A 65 7.48 5.55 1.06
C ILE A 65 7.18 4.52 2.15
N LEU A 66 6.69 3.35 1.78
CA LEU A 66 6.39 2.28 2.73
C LEU A 66 7.67 1.76 3.40
N SER A 67 8.72 1.49 2.62
CA SER A 67 9.98 1.00 3.14
C SER A 67 10.65 2.00 4.08
N ASP A 68 10.64 3.27 3.74
CA ASP A 68 11.21 4.35 4.57
C ASP A 68 10.53 4.38 5.94
N LYS A 69 9.20 4.45 5.98
CA LYS A 69 8.44 4.42 7.24
C LYS A 69 8.61 3.13 8.02
N MET A 70 8.68 1.99 7.36
CA MET A 70 8.93 0.71 8.02
C MET A 70 10.32 0.67 8.66
N LEU A 71 11.35 1.17 7.98
CA LEU A 71 12.72 1.21 8.51
C LEU A 71 12.85 2.16 9.69
N GLU A 72 12.27 3.35 9.62
CA GLU A 72 12.26 4.33 10.72
C GLU A 72 11.71 3.74 12.03
N HIS A 73 10.75 2.82 11.92
CA HIS A 73 10.07 2.20 13.06
C HIS A 73 10.47 0.73 13.29
N ASN A 74 11.58 0.27 12.70
CA ASN A 74 12.07 -1.11 12.84
C ASN A 74 11.02 -2.20 12.51
N GLY A 75 10.12 -1.91 11.58
CA GLY A 75 9.04 -2.80 11.17
C GLY A 75 7.87 -2.91 12.16
N ASP A 76 7.85 -2.11 13.23
CA ASP A 76 6.75 -2.11 14.21
C ASP A 76 5.57 -1.25 13.70
N ILE A 77 4.51 -1.92 13.24
CA ILE A 77 3.27 -1.28 12.76
C ILE A 77 2.60 -0.43 13.83
N ASN A 78 2.62 -0.86 15.09
CA ASN A 78 1.99 -0.10 16.18
C ASN A 78 2.75 1.22 16.42
N SER A 79 4.08 1.16 16.38
CA SER A 79 4.94 2.35 16.45
C SER A 79 4.69 3.33 15.29
N ILE A 80 4.50 2.82 14.07
CA ILE A 80 4.14 3.66 12.91
C ILE A 80 2.79 4.33 13.15
N ILE A 81 1.76 3.61 13.61
CA ILE A 81 0.45 4.19 13.94
C ILE A 81 0.59 5.27 15.02
N ASP A 82 1.41 5.01 16.04
CA ASP A 82 1.65 5.95 17.15
C ASP A 82 2.38 7.23 16.73
N SER A 83 3.12 7.20 15.60
CA SER A 83 3.83 8.35 15.02
C SER A 83 2.91 9.41 14.43
N PHE A 84 1.68 9.06 14.05
CA PHE A 84 0.74 10.01 13.46
C PHE A 84 0.08 10.89 14.54
N GLY A 85 -0.22 12.14 14.16
CA GLY A 85 -0.86 13.15 15.01
C GLY A 85 -2.34 12.90 15.33
N TRP A 86 -2.82 11.67 15.22
CA TRP A 86 -4.21 11.31 15.53
C TRP A 86 -4.46 11.22 17.05
N SER A 87 -5.73 11.31 17.44
CA SER A 87 -6.12 11.15 18.84
C SER A 87 -5.75 9.76 19.36
N LYS A 88 -5.46 9.67 20.67
CA LYS A 88 -5.11 8.39 21.30
C LYS A 88 -6.18 7.32 21.09
N GLU A 89 -7.45 7.67 21.29
CA GLU A 89 -8.59 6.77 21.10
C GLU A 89 -8.63 6.19 19.67
N TYR A 90 -8.43 7.03 18.66
CA TYR A 90 -8.41 6.58 17.27
C TYR A 90 -7.21 5.68 16.98
N LYS A 91 -6.02 6.03 17.50
CA LYS A 91 -4.82 5.19 17.36
C LYS A 91 -4.99 3.82 18.01
N ASP A 92 -5.57 3.77 19.20
CA ASP A 92 -5.84 2.50 19.89
C ASP A 92 -6.86 1.64 19.11
N ASN A 93 -7.88 2.26 18.49
CA ASN A 93 -8.82 1.57 17.59
C ASN A 93 -8.15 1.02 16.31
N LEU A 94 -7.17 1.72 15.75
CA LEU A 94 -6.42 1.24 14.58
C LEU A 94 -5.50 0.08 14.95
N LYS A 95 -4.74 0.21 16.06
CA LYS A 95 -3.85 -0.85 16.55
C LYS A 95 -4.59 -2.15 16.86
N SER A 96 -5.83 -2.08 17.36
CA SER A 96 -6.63 -3.28 17.61
C SER A 96 -7.03 -4.06 16.34
N LYS A 97 -6.87 -3.47 15.14
CA LYS A 97 -7.15 -4.12 13.85
C LYS A 97 -5.91 -4.78 13.23
N VAL A 98 -4.72 -4.55 13.79
CA VAL A 98 -3.46 -5.12 13.29
C VAL A 98 -3.40 -6.61 13.62
N GLN A 99 -3.15 -7.44 12.62
CA GLN A 99 -3.00 -8.90 12.76
C GLN A 99 -1.60 -9.32 12.28
N THR A 100 -0.89 -10.11 13.07
CA THR A 100 0.37 -10.74 12.69
C THR A 100 0.11 -12.20 12.31
N PHE A 101 0.61 -12.62 11.15
CA PHE A 101 0.54 -14.01 10.67
C PHE A 101 1.74 -14.82 11.17
#